data_AF-A0A816D2E1-F1
#
_entry.id   AF-A0A816D2E1-F1
#
_cell.length_a   1.000
_cell.length_b   1.000
_cell.length_c   1.000
_cell.angle_alpha   90.00
_cell.angle_beta   90.00
_cell.angle_gamma   90.00
#
_symmetry.space_group_name_H-M   'P 1'
#
loop_
_entity.id
_entity.type
_entity.pdbx_description
1 polymer ?
#
loop_
_entity_poly.entity_id
_entity_poly.type
_entity_poly.pdbx_seq_one_letter_code
_entity_poly.pdbx_strand_id
1 'polypeptide(L)'
;MKRALVIGNDDYPLEHQKLESCVDDANDMHDALRIIGFDVLRKRNSPLKDTQIATEKFLQSIQPGDTAFFYFSGHGCQLDGINYLIPTNDTDIDEESIKYRALNAQKLTTSVHARRPGLFIMVLDCCRDNPFADQASLKNFFGFRSTRFKDGLAPMKGPPSTIIAYACAPDQLSLAGSGNQRNSAYTCTLLHYIVLPMDIKTVFQKTAIDVHKTTGGYQKPYLSINYNKPMYLVNNYMVNNPALQNFLRGRRSCGPYIAPSKRRDVIRNHQSRVDASQYRWNAQFGMANNYQSRVNNSR
;
A
#
# COMPACT_ATOMS: atom_id res chain seq x y z
N MET A 1 1.31 25.98 3.86
CA MET A 1 0.62 25.40 2.69
C MET A 1 0.47 23.89 2.86
N LYS A 2 -0.22 23.21 1.93
CA LYS A 2 -0.41 21.75 1.94
C LYS A 2 0.17 21.16 0.65
N ARG A 3 1.13 20.25 0.77
CA ARG A 3 1.83 19.60 -0.36
C ARG A 3 1.63 18.10 -0.30
N ALA A 4 1.37 17.46 -1.43
CA ALA A 4 1.24 16.01 -1.47
C ALA A 4 1.98 15.36 -2.66
N LEU A 5 2.48 14.16 -2.42
CA LEU A 5 2.91 13.22 -3.45
C LEU A 5 2.09 11.93 -3.31
N VAL A 6 1.43 11.54 -4.38
CA VAL A 6 0.54 10.36 -4.43
C VAL A 6 1.04 9.44 -5.54
N ILE A 7 1.37 8.20 -5.20
CA ILE A 7 1.88 7.21 -6.14
C ILE A 7 1.02 5.94 -6.06
N GLY A 8 0.61 5.42 -7.21
CA GLY A 8 -0.13 4.17 -7.34
C GLY A 8 0.45 3.29 -8.43
N ASN A 9 0.85 2.06 -8.10
CA ASN A 9 1.50 1.14 -9.03
C ASN A 9 0.72 -0.19 -9.09
N ASP A 10 0.16 -0.48 -10.26
CA ASP A 10 -0.54 -1.74 -10.59
C ASP A 10 0.23 -2.58 -11.62
N ASP A 11 0.79 -1.92 -12.64
CA ASP A 11 1.34 -2.58 -13.84
C ASP A 11 2.80 -2.98 -13.64
N TYR A 12 3.03 -3.98 -12.80
CA TYR A 12 4.32 -4.63 -12.66
C TYR A 12 4.58 -5.59 -13.83
N PRO A 13 5.85 -5.85 -14.19
CA PRO A 13 6.15 -6.47 -15.48
C PRO A 13 5.76 -7.95 -15.54
N LEU A 14 5.78 -8.64 -14.40
CA LEU A 14 5.37 -10.03 -14.30
C LEU A 14 3.88 -10.12 -13.98
N GLU A 15 3.14 -10.94 -14.73
CA GLU A 15 1.68 -11.04 -14.62
C GLU A 15 1.18 -11.37 -13.21
N HIS A 16 1.90 -12.22 -12.47
CA HIS A 16 1.56 -12.58 -11.08
C HIS A 16 1.83 -11.45 -10.07
N GLN A 17 2.60 -10.42 -10.46
CA GLN A 17 2.90 -9.25 -9.63
C GLN A 17 1.94 -8.09 -9.90
N LYS A 18 1.09 -8.16 -10.94
CA LYS A 18 0.16 -7.08 -11.23
C LYS A 18 -0.88 -6.92 -10.13
N LEU A 19 -1.23 -5.68 -9.84
CA LEU A 19 -2.29 -5.30 -8.92
C LEU A 19 -3.46 -4.66 -9.69
N GLU A 20 -4.63 -4.55 -9.07
CA GLU A 20 -5.87 -4.14 -9.75
C GLU A 20 -6.49 -2.85 -9.18
N SER A 21 -5.89 -2.23 -8.16
CA SER A 21 -6.54 -1.13 -7.41
C SER A 21 -5.63 0.05 -7.07
N CYS A 22 -4.32 -0.07 -7.18
CA CYS A 22 -3.38 0.93 -6.69
C CYS A 22 -3.41 2.22 -7.52
N VAL A 23 -3.65 2.13 -8.82
CA VAL A 23 -3.85 3.30 -9.69
C VAL A 23 -5.15 4.01 -9.34
N ASP A 24 -6.24 3.28 -9.10
CA ASP A 24 -7.51 3.87 -8.71
C ASP A 24 -7.44 4.48 -7.31
N ASP A 25 -6.77 3.84 -6.36
CA ASP A 25 -6.43 4.40 -5.06
C ASP A 25 -5.69 5.75 -5.18
N ALA A 26 -4.66 5.81 -6.02
CA ALA A 26 -3.90 7.03 -6.24
C ALA A 26 -4.72 8.11 -6.95
N ASN A 27 -5.59 7.74 -7.89
CA ASN A 27 -6.50 8.70 -8.54
C ASN A 27 -7.42 9.35 -7.51
N ASP A 28 -8.02 8.51 -6.69
CA ASP A 28 -9.05 8.86 -5.75
C ASP A 28 -8.51 9.64 -4.55
N MET A 29 -7.32 9.27 -4.06
CA MET A 29 -6.59 10.01 -3.04
C MET A 29 -6.13 11.38 -3.55
N HIS A 30 -5.68 11.48 -4.80
CA HIS A 30 -5.34 12.77 -5.40
C HIS A 30 -6.55 13.71 -5.42
N ASP A 31 -7.71 13.22 -5.84
CA ASP A 31 -8.92 14.04 -5.93
C ASP A 31 -9.38 14.50 -4.54
N ALA A 32 -9.38 13.60 -3.55
CA ALA A 32 -9.70 13.93 -2.16
C ALA A 32 -8.76 15.00 -1.58
N LEU A 33 -7.44 14.83 -1.76
CA LEU A 33 -6.45 15.76 -1.23
C LEU A 33 -6.56 17.14 -1.91
N ARG A 34 -6.81 17.19 -3.22
CA ARG A 34 -7.03 18.46 -3.94
C ARG A 34 -8.26 19.21 -3.43
N ILE A 35 -9.36 18.49 -3.19
CA ILE A 35 -10.61 19.08 -2.67
C ILE A 35 -10.38 19.76 -1.32
N ILE A 36 -9.51 19.18 -0.48
CA ILE A 36 -9.18 19.73 0.85
C ILE A 36 -7.96 20.68 0.83
N GLY A 37 -7.55 21.11 -0.36
CA GLY A 37 -6.61 22.20 -0.58
C GLY A 37 -5.12 21.81 -0.61
N PHE A 38 -4.80 20.54 -0.86
CA PHE A 38 -3.42 20.16 -1.19
C PHE A 38 -3.07 20.52 -2.63
N ASP A 39 -1.83 20.96 -2.82
CA ASP A 39 -1.14 20.90 -4.11
C ASP A 39 -0.55 19.49 -4.27
N VAL A 40 -1.07 18.72 -5.24
CA VAL A 40 -0.84 17.27 -5.34
C VAL A 40 -0.07 16.93 -6.61
N LEU A 41 1.11 16.34 -6.44
CA LEU A 41 1.83 15.63 -7.49
C LEU A 41 1.38 14.16 -7.51
N ARG A 42 0.76 13.71 -8.60
CA ARG A 42 0.33 12.30 -8.76
C ARG A 42 1.20 11.56 -9.77
N LYS A 43 1.57 10.33 -9.46
CA LYS A 43 2.21 9.36 -10.37
C LYS A 43 1.43 8.04 -10.38
N ARG A 44 1.41 7.39 -11.54
CA ARG A 44 0.73 6.11 -11.79
C ARG A 44 1.67 5.20 -12.55
N ASN A 45 1.74 3.93 -12.16
CA ASN A 45 2.60 2.92 -12.78
C ASN A 45 4.01 3.47 -13.04
N SER A 46 4.60 4.04 -12.00
CA SER A 46 5.77 4.91 -12.12
C SER A 46 7.06 4.09 -12.09
N PRO A 47 7.89 4.13 -13.16
CA PRO A 47 9.21 3.54 -13.12
C PRO A 47 10.11 4.27 -12.11
N LEU A 48 11.25 3.67 -11.75
CA LEU A 48 12.15 4.19 -10.72
C LEU A 48 12.57 5.65 -10.97
N LYS A 49 13.00 5.95 -12.20
CA LYS A 49 13.44 7.30 -12.57
C LYS A 49 12.34 8.34 -12.35
N ASP A 50 11.13 8.04 -12.78
CA ASP A 50 9.98 8.93 -12.62
C ASP A 50 9.57 9.09 -11.16
N THR A 51 9.67 8.01 -10.39
CA THR A 51 9.41 8.00 -8.95
C THR A 51 10.42 8.89 -8.23
N GLN A 52 11.71 8.77 -8.54
CA GLN A 52 12.78 9.60 -7.97
C GLN A 52 12.59 11.09 -8.33
N ILE A 53 12.32 11.40 -9.61
CA ILE A 53 12.05 12.78 -10.05
C ILE A 53 10.83 13.34 -9.32
N ALA A 54 9.77 12.56 -9.16
CA ALA A 54 8.58 13.01 -8.44
C ALA A 54 8.86 13.25 -6.95
N THR A 55 9.63 12.36 -6.31
CA THR A 55 10.09 12.54 -4.93
C THR A 55 10.92 13.81 -4.78
N GLU A 56 11.87 14.08 -5.68
CA GLU A 56 12.69 15.29 -5.64
C GLU A 56 11.84 16.55 -5.80
N LYS A 57 10.92 16.58 -6.78
CA LYS A 57 9.99 17.69 -6.97
C LYS A 57 9.12 17.93 -5.73
N PHE A 58 8.61 16.87 -5.12
CA PHE A 58 7.87 16.95 -3.87
C PHE A 58 8.71 17.56 -2.75
N LEU A 59 9.95 17.07 -2.55
CA LEU A 59 10.88 17.59 -1.54
C LEU A 59 11.22 19.07 -1.76
N GLN A 60 11.36 19.51 -3.01
CA GLN A 60 11.63 20.91 -3.36
C GLN A 60 10.39 21.81 -3.15
N SER A 61 9.19 21.27 -3.25
CA SER A 61 7.95 22.03 -3.04
C SER A 61 7.64 22.35 -1.57
N ILE A 62 8.20 21.57 -0.64
CA ILE A 62 7.95 21.70 0.81
C ILE A 62 8.71 22.90 1.36
N GLN A 63 7.98 23.82 1.98
CA GLN A 63 8.53 24.94 2.75
C GLN A 63 8.42 24.68 4.26
N PRO A 64 9.25 25.35 5.08
CA PRO A 64 9.13 25.26 6.53
C PRO A 64 7.71 25.58 7.02
N GLY A 65 7.16 24.75 7.91
CA GLY A 65 5.79 24.90 8.42
C GLY A 65 4.68 24.32 7.54
N ASP A 66 4.98 23.80 6.36
CA ASP A 66 3.97 23.14 5.51
C ASP A 66 3.42 21.84 6.14
N THR A 67 2.23 21.45 5.70
CA THR A 67 1.75 20.07 5.86
C THR A 67 2.14 19.28 4.62
N ALA A 68 3.02 18.30 4.79
CA ALA A 68 3.47 17.39 3.75
C ALA A 68 2.72 16.06 3.86
N PHE A 69 2.22 15.54 2.74
CA PHE A 69 1.51 14.26 2.69
C PHE A 69 2.11 13.35 1.61
N PHE A 70 2.58 12.18 1.98
CA PHE A 70 3.04 11.17 1.04
C PHE A 70 2.09 9.98 1.08
N TYR A 71 1.63 9.55 -0.08
CA TYR A 71 0.79 8.38 -0.25
C TYR A 71 1.40 7.44 -1.27
N PHE A 72 1.47 6.15 -0.93
CA PHE A 72 1.88 5.10 -1.84
C PHE A 72 0.92 3.91 -1.74
N SER A 73 0.45 3.43 -2.90
CA SER A 73 -0.25 2.15 -3.05
C SER A 73 0.48 1.30 -4.09
N GLY A 74 0.81 0.06 -3.76
CA GLY A 74 1.59 -0.85 -4.61
C GLY A 74 2.42 -1.85 -3.81
N HIS A 75 3.39 -2.48 -4.46
CA HIS A 75 4.33 -3.39 -3.81
C HIS A 75 5.30 -2.66 -2.89
N GLY A 76 5.51 -3.24 -1.71
CA GLY A 76 6.52 -2.82 -0.76
C GLY A 76 7.05 -4.01 0.02
N CYS A 77 8.33 -3.98 0.36
CA CYS A 77 8.97 -5.02 1.17
C CYS A 77 9.95 -4.40 2.16
N GLN A 78 10.43 -5.23 3.09
CA GLN A 78 11.50 -4.84 3.99
C GLN A 78 12.76 -5.68 3.80
N LEU A 79 13.91 -5.03 3.94
CA LEU A 79 15.23 -5.66 4.06
C LEU A 79 15.94 -5.06 5.26
N ASP A 80 16.36 -5.91 6.21
CA ASP A 80 17.07 -5.49 7.44
C ASP A 80 16.35 -4.36 8.21
N GLY A 81 15.01 -4.40 8.26
CA GLY A 81 14.17 -3.41 8.94
C GLY A 81 13.99 -2.08 8.19
N ILE A 82 14.47 -1.99 6.95
CA ILE A 82 14.30 -0.83 6.06
C ILE A 82 13.20 -1.14 5.05
N ASN A 83 12.28 -0.19 4.86
CA ASN A 83 11.13 -0.31 3.98
C ASN A 83 11.43 0.25 2.60
N TYR A 84 11.13 -0.54 1.59
CA TYR A 84 11.34 -0.22 0.19
C TYR A 84 10.02 -0.27 -0.57
N LEU A 85 9.72 0.79 -1.32
CA LEU A 85 8.53 0.93 -2.15
C LEU A 85 8.94 0.66 -3.61
N ILE A 86 8.27 -0.30 -4.25
CA ILE A 86 8.74 -0.91 -5.50
C ILE A 86 8.15 -0.18 -6.73
N PRO A 87 9.00 0.36 -7.63
CA PRO A 87 8.58 0.93 -8.92
C PRO A 87 8.11 -0.13 -9.92
N THR A 88 7.37 0.26 -10.96
CA THR A 88 6.78 -0.69 -11.92
C THR A 88 7.72 -1.29 -12.94
N ASN A 89 8.87 -0.67 -13.22
CA ASN A 89 9.78 -1.14 -14.27
C ASN A 89 10.86 -2.11 -13.76
N ASP A 90 10.62 -2.76 -12.61
CA ASP A 90 11.59 -3.65 -12.02
C ASP A 90 11.14 -5.11 -12.04
N THR A 91 11.94 -5.96 -12.67
CA THR A 91 11.70 -7.41 -12.79
C THR A 91 12.55 -8.25 -11.84
N ASP A 92 13.66 -7.70 -11.33
CA ASP A 92 14.76 -8.49 -10.75
C ASP A 92 15.43 -7.76 -9.57
N ILE A 93 14.64 -7.13 -8.71
CA ILE A 93 15.18 -6.58 -7.45
C ILE A 93 15.61 -7.75 -6.56
N ASP A 94 16.84 -7.69 -6.06
CA ASP A 94 17.33 -8.60 -5.03
C ASP A 94 17.86 -7.84 -3.80
N GLU A 95 18.40 -8.57 -2.82
CA GLU A 95 18.90 -8.01 -1.55
C GLU A 95 20.00 -6.96 -1.76
N GLU A 96 20.78 -7.09 -2.82
CA GLU A 96 21.90 -6.20 -3.14
C GLU A 96 21.40 -4.97 -3.91
N SER A 97 20.53 -5.19 -4.89
CA SER A 97 20.09 -4.16 -5.81
C SER A 97 18.97 -3.28 -5.26
N ILE A 98 18.17 -3.77 -4.29
CA ILE A 98 16.98 -3.05 -3.80
C ILE A 98 17.29 -1.65 -3.29
N LYS A 99 18.47 -1.46 -2.71
CA LYS A 99 18.94 -0.19 -2.16
C LYS A 99 19.05 0.91 -3.21
N TYR A 100 19.21 0.54 -4.47
CA TYR A 100 19.37 1.45 -5.62
C TYR A 100 18.17 1.43 -6.55
N ARG A 101 17.34 0.37 -6.47
CA ARG A 101 16.25 0.09 -7.41
C ARG A 101 14.85 0.36 -6.84
N ALA A 102 14.74 0.64 -5.55
CA ALA A 102 13.47 0.98 -4.89
C ALA A 102 13.55 2.28 -4.10
N LEU A 103 12.40 2.84 -3.75
CA LEU A 103 12.33 4.03 -2.92
C LEU A 103 12.40 3.65 -1.44
N ASN A 104 13.45 4.10 -0.75
CA ASN A 104 13.62 3.88 0.69
C ASN A 104 12.72 4.84 1.50
N ALA A 105 11.72 4.29 2.19
CA ALA A 105 10.73 5.08 2.93
C ALA A 105 11.33 5.81 4.15
N GLN A 106 12.31 5.22 4.82
CA GLN A 106 13.05 5.84 5.92
C GLN A 106 13.84 7.05 5.43
N LYS A 107 14.55 6.92 4.29
CA LYS A 107 15.29 8.02 3.66
C LYS A 107 14.36 9.13 3.18
N LEU A 108 13.19 8.78 2.63
CA LEU A 108 12.17 9.77 2.30
C LEU A 108 11.73 10.54 3.55
N THR A 109 11.45 9.83 4.64
CA THR A 109 11.03 10.44 5.91
C THR A 109 12.08 11.43 6.45
N THR A 110 13.36 11.05 6.46
CA THR A 110 14.43 11.96 6.90
C THR A 110 14.61 13.15 5.94
N SER A 111 14.48 12.93 4.64
CA SER A 111 14.59 13.99 3.62
C SER A 111 13.44 15.01 3.72
N VAL A 112 12.21 14.56 3.97
CA VAL A 112 11.07 15.44 4.23
C VAL A 112 11.28 16.21 5.52
N HIS A 113 11.73 15.56 6.59
CA HIS A 113 11.99 16.23 7.87
C HIS A 113 13.04 17.34 7.75
N ALA A 114 14.07 17.15 6.92
CA ALA A 114 15.08 18.19 6.66
C ALA A 114 14.50 19.48 6.03
N ARG A 115 13.31 19.41 5.42
CA ARG A 115 12.55 20.58 4.92
C ARG A 115 11.76 21.32 6.00
N ARG A 116 11.77 20.80 7.24
CA ARG A 116 11.09 21.37 8.44
C ARG A 116 9.57 21.59 8.25
N PRO A 117 8.81 20.62 7.72
CA PRO A 117 7.36 20.75 7.67
C PRO A 117 6.78 20.89 9.08
N GLY A 118 5.66 21.58 9.21
CA GLY A 118 4.90 21.64 10.47
C GLY A 118 4.28 20.29 10.82
N LEU A 119 3.97 19.48 9.80
CA LEU A 119 3.52 18.10 9.91
C LEU A 119 3.88 17.32 8.64
N PHE A 120 4.41 16.10 8.80
CA PHE A 120 4.54 15.13 7.73
C PHE A 120 3.63 13.92 8.00
N ILE A 121 2.82 13.56 7.02
CA ILE A 121 1.98 12.37 7.04
C ILE A 121 2.44 11.44 5.92
N MET A 122 2.77 10.20 6.26
CA MET A 122 3.09 9.14 5.31
C MET A 122 2.01 8.06 5.41
N VAL A 123 1.37 7.73 4.29
CA VAL A 123 0.39 6.66 4.19
C VAL A 123 0.92 5.60 3.23
N LEU A 124 1.08 4.39 3.75
CA LEU A 124 1.59 3.23 3.01
C LEU A 124 0.48 2.20 2.89
N ASP A 125 -0.20 2.21 1.75
CA ASP A 125 -1.13 1.18 1.33
C ASP A 125 -0.39 0.11 0.52
N CYS A 126 0.66 -0.41 1.15
CA CYS A 126 1.48 -1.46 0.56
C CYS A 126 0.93 -2.81 0.97
N CYS A 127 0.84 -3.70 0.00
CA CYS A 127 0.10 -4.92 0.12
C CYS A 127 0.76 -5.99 -0.73
N ARG A 128 0.90 -7.18 -0.13
CA ARG A 128 1.20 -8.48 -0.75
C ARG A 128 2.64 -8.74 -1.18
N ASP A 129 3.02 -9.97 -0.86
CA ASP A 129 4.07 -10.81 -1.41
C ASP A 129 5.38 -10.08 -1.68
N ASN A 130 6.43 -10.47 -0.96
CA ASN A 130 7.77 -10.27 -1.49
C ASN A 130 7.73 -10.71 -2.98
N PRO A 131 7.88 -9.81 -3.97
CA PRO A 131 7.79 -10.19 -5.38
C PRO A 131 8.85 -11.24 -5.77
N PHE A 132 9.82 -11.42 -4.86
CA PHE A 132 10.94 -12.33 -4.92
C PHE A 132 10.74 -13.58 -4.07
N ALA A 133 9.58 -13.83 -3.45
CA ALA A 133 9.32 -15.08 -2.72
C ALA A 133 9.38 -16.31 -3.65
N ASP A 134 8.96 -16.17 -4.90
CA ASP A 134 9.10 -17.23 -5.92
C ASP A 134 10.52 -17.35 -6.48
N GLN A 135 11.25 -16.24 -6.64
CA GLN A 135 12.69 -16.31 -6.93
C GLN A 135 13.49 -16.88 -5.75
N ALA A 136 13.08 -16.60 -4.51
CA ALA A 136 13.62 -17.22 -3.31
C ALA A 136 13.28 -18.71 -3.30
N SER A 137 12.11 -19.14 -3.77
CA SER A 137 11.76 -20.56 -3.93
C SER A 137 12.61 -21.27 -5.00
N LEU A 138 12.97 -20.59 -6.09
CA LEU A 138 13.96 -21.07 -7.06
C LEU A 138 15.38 -21.09 -6.48
N LYS A 139 15.82 -20.04 -5.78
CA LYS A 139 17.11 -20.01 -5.08
C LYS A 139 17.17 -21.03 -3.94
N ASN A 140 16.05 -21.33 -3.29
CA ASN A 140 15.90 -22.40 -2.29
C ASN A 140 16.09 -23.79 -2.92
N PHE A 141 15.73 -23.96 -4.21
CA PHE A 141 15.99 -25.17 -4.98
C PHE A 141 17.49 -25.35 -5.31
N PHE A 142 18.23 -24.23 -5.44
CA PHE A 142 19.70 -24.20 -5.64
C PHE A 142 20.51 -23.92 -4.35
N GLY A 143 19.89 -23.96 -3.16
CA GLY A 143 20.57 -23.82 -1.87
C GLY A 143 20.86 -22.40 -1.36
N PHE A 144 20.46 -21.34 -2.07
CA PHE A 144 20.61 -19.94 -1.65
C PHE A 144 19.33 -19.40 -1.00
N ARG A 145 19.18 -19.54 0.33
CA ARG A 145 18.07 -18.91 1.07
C ARG A 145 18.31 -17.40 1.23
N SER A 146 17.49 -16.54 0.60
CA SER A 146 17.41 -15.12 0.96
C SER A 146 16.55 -14.96 2.22
N THR A 147 17.15 -15.15 3.39
CA THR A 147 16.45 -15.10 4.70
C THR A 147 16.17 -13.68 5.20
N ARG A 148 16.67 -12.65 4.51
CA ARG A 148 16.63 -11.25 5.00
C ARG A 148 15.44 -10.45 4.50
N PHE A 149 14.85 -10.84 3.37
CA PHE A 149 13.55 -10.30 2.97
C PHE A 149 12.45 -10.88 3.85
N LYS A 150 11.61 -10.00 4.38
CA LYS A 150 10.41 -10.37 5.10
C LYS A 150 9.20 -9.76 4.41
N ASP A 151 8.07 -10.46 4.53
CA ASP A 151 6.79 -9.97 4.02
C ASP A 151 6.33 -8.74 4.81
N GLY A 152 5.66 -7.82 4.11
CA GLY A 152 5.16 -6.58 4.70
C GLY A 152 6.24 -5.54 4.99
N LEU A 153 5.84 -4.50 5.74
CA LEU A 153 6.69 -3.36 6.08
C LEU A 153 7.10 -3.41 7.56
N ALA A 154 8.35 -3.07 7.83
CA ALA A 154 8.87 -2.80 9.15
C ALA A 154 8.13 -1.62 9.81
N PRO A 155 7.92 -1.63 11.14
CA PRO A 155 7.46 -0.43 11.84
C PRO A 155 8.53 0.66 11.76
N MET A 156 8.12 1.88 11.39
CA MET A 156 9.00 3.05 11.38
C MET A 156 8.60 4.04 12.47
N LYS A 157 9.60 4.65 13.11
CA LYS A 157 9.40 5.81 13.97
C LYS A 157 9.96 7.04 13.26
N GLY A 158 9.07 7.95 12.88
CA GLY A 158 9.47 9.24 12.31
C GLY A 158 10.03 10.19 13.36
N PRO A 159 10.75 11.25 12.94
CA PRO A 159 11.13 12.36 13.81
C PRO A 159 9.89 13.13 14.30
N PRO A 160 10.03 14.08 15.25
CA PRO A 160 8.92 14.92 15.68
C PRO A 160 8.20 15.55 14.48
N SER A 161 6.88 15.72 14.64
CA SER A 161 5.98 16.16 13.57
C SER A 161 5.78 15.16 12.43
N THR A 162 5.78 13.86 12.75
CA THR A 162 5.53 12.79 11.76
C THR A 162 4.40 11.87 12.19
N ILE A 163 3.52 11.52 11.26
CA ILE A 163 2.55 10.44 11.38
C ILE A 163 2.79 9.46 10.23
N ILE A 164 2.89 8.16 10.54
CA ILE A 164 3.03 7.11 9.54
C ILE A 164 1.88 6.13 9.72
N ALA A 165 1.02 6.01 8.73
CA ALA A 165 -0.13 5.12 8.71
C ALA A 165 0.11 4.00 7.71
N TYR A 166 -0.08 2.77 8.17
CA TYR A 166 0.11 1.56 7.39
C TYR A 166 -1.26 0.89 7.21
N ALA A 167 -1.54 0.45 5.98
CA ALA A 167 -2.76 -0.31 5.70
C ALA A 167 -2.81 -1.65 6.46
N CYS A 168 -1.67 -2.17 6.92
CA CYS A 168 -1.54 -3.37 7.74
C CYS A 168 -0.54 -3.21 8.88
N ALA A 169 -0.65 -4.11 9.85
CA ALA A 169 0.32 -4.24 10.91
C ALA A 169 1.65 -4.68 10.32
N PRO A 170 2.78 -4.39 10.99
CA PRO A 170 4.06 -4.91 10.57
C PRO A 170 4.00 -6.42 10.40
N ASP A 171 4.68 -6.92 9.36
CA ASP A 171 4.72 -8.34 9.01
C ASP A 171 3.34 -8.98 8.71
N GLN A 172 2.28 -8.17 8.51
CA GLN A 172 0.92 -8.61 8.17
C GLN A 172 0.52 -8.19 6.74
N LEU A 173 -0.29 -9.02 6.10
CA LEU A 173 -0.78 -8.85 4.73
C LEU A 173 -2.06 -7.99 4.67
N SER A 174 -2.11 -7.10 3.67
CA SER A 174 -3.28 -6.29 3.33
C SER A 174 -4.17 -7.03 2.31
N LEU A 175 -5.46 -6.68 2.22
CA LEU A 175 -6.35 -7.22 1.20
C LEU A 175 -6.39 -6.26 0.00
N ALA A 176 -5.88 -6.71 -1.15
CA ALA A 176 -6.27 -6.11 -2.43
C ALA A 176 -7.80 -6.23 -2.59
N GLY A 177 -8.42 -5.27 -3.27
CA GLY A 177 -9.87 -5.25 -3.49
C GLY A 177 -10.39 -6.64 -3.86
N SER A 178 -11.31 -7.18 -3.06
CA SER A 178 -11.90 -8.48 -3.36
C SER A 178 -13.16 -8.29 -4.21
N GLY A 179 -13.16 -8.85 -5.43
CA GLY A 179 -14.25 -8.68 -6.39
C GLY A 179 -14.13 -7.36 -7.17
N ASN A 180 -15.23 -6.89 -7.78
CA ASN A 180 -15.31 -5.64 -8.56
C ASN A 180 -15.12 -4.35 -7.73
N GLN A 181 -14.28 -4.36 -6.69
CA GLN A 181 -13.99 -3.21 -5.85
C GLN A 181 -12.92 -2.36 -6.50
N ARG A 182 -13.25 -1.08 -6.71
CA ARG A 182 -12.39 -0.08 -7.35
C ARG A 182 -11.14 0.26 -6.55
N ASN A 183 -11.23 0.25 -5.22
CA ASN A 183 -10.15 0.66 -4.32
C ASN A 183 -9.77 -0.47 -3.37
N SER A 184 -8.56 -0.40 -2.78
CA SER A 184 -8.20 -1.23 -1.64
C SER A 184 -9.16 -0.99 -0.47
N ALA A 185 -9.32 -1.97 0.43
CA ALA A 185 -10.17 -1.79 1.61
C ALA A 185 -9.72 -0.61 2.50
N TYR A 186 -8.40 -0.40 2.62
CA TYR A 186 -7.85 0.69 3.40
C TYR A 186 -8.14 2.04 2.79
N THR A 187 -7.85 2.21 1.50
CA THR A 187 -8.03 3.49 0.80
C THR A 187 -9.49 3.84 0.63
N CYS A 188 -10.32 2.85 0.28
CA CYS A 188 -11.77 2.96 0.28
C CYS A 188 -12.29 3.59 1.58
N THR A 189 -11.83 3.10 2.73
CA THR A 189 -12.23 3.60 4.05
C THR A 189 -11.62 4.97 4.38
N LEU A 190 -10.32 5.15 4.10
CA LEU A 190 -9.61 6.40 4.39
C LEU A 190 -10.22 7.60 3.65
N LEU A 191 -10.61 7.40 2.39
CA LEU A 191 -11.24 8.44 1.56
C LEU A 191 -12.55 8.97 2.17
N HIS A 192 -13.23 8.16 2.99
CA HIS A 192 -14.45 8.56 3.69
C HIS A 192 -14.15 9.53 4.84
N TYR A 193 -13.03 9.32 5.55
CA TYR A 193 -12.69 10.06 6.77
C TYR A 193 -11.76 11.25 6.53
N ILE A 194 -10.84 11.15 5.56
CA ILE A 194 -9.78 12.17 5.34
C ILE A 194 -10.34 13.55 4.96
N VAL A 195 -11.57 13.57 4.44
CA VAL A 195 -12.25 14.79 4.00
C VAL A 195 -13.23 15.36 5.04
N LEU A 196 -13.23 14.83 6.26
CA LEU A 196 -14.10 15.30 7.34
C LEU A 196 -13.35 16.26 8.27
N PRO A 197 -14.05 17.24 8.89
CA PRO A 197 -13.45 18.23 9.79
C PRO A 197 -13.18 17.62 11.18
N MET A 198 -12.32 16.60 11.23
CA MET A 198 -11.91 15.92 12.47
C MET A 198 -10.39 15.87 12.59
N ASP A 199 -9.92 15.64 13.81
CA ASP A 199 -8.48 15.50 14.06
C ASP A 199 -7.91 14.32 13.25
N ILE A 200 -6.74 14.52 12.66
CA ILE A 200 -6.10 13.55 11.77
C ILE A 200 -5.81 12.21 12.46
N LYS A 201 -5.56 12.19 13.77
CA LYS A 201 -5.40 10.93 14.52
C LYS A 201 -6.73 10.19 14.60
N THR A 202 -7.83 10.92 14.77
CA THR A 202 -9.19 10.36 14.75
C THR A 202 -9.55 9.79 13.37
N VAL A 203 -9.16 10.47 12.28
CA VAL A 203 -9.31 9.95 10.90
C VAL A 203 -8.66 8.58 10.78
N PHE A 204 -7.38 8.46 11.16
CA PHE A 204 -6.66 7.19 11.05
C PHE A 204 -7.19 6.11 12.00
N GLN A 205 -7.57 6.48 13.22
CA GLN A 205 -8.18 5.53 14.17
C GLN A 205 -9.50 4.96 13.65
N LYS A 206 -10.40 5.81 13.14
CA LYS A 206 -11.67 5.37 12.54
C LYS A 206 -11.44 4.50 11.30
N THR A 207 -10.47 4.89 10.46
CA THR A 207 -10.05 4.08 9.30
C THR A 207 -9.59 2.69 9.75
N ALA A 208 -8.73 2.60 10.77
CA ALA A 208 -8.25 1.32 11.30
C ALA A 208 -9.38 0.42 11.82
N ILE A 209 -10.31 1.00 12.59
CA ILE A 209 -11.47 0.28 13.15
C ILE A 209 -12.36 -0.28 12.03
N ASP A 210 -12.69 0.55 11.05
CA ASP A 210 -13.62 0.17 9.99
C ASP A 210 -12.99 -0.80 9.00
N VAL A 211 -11.71 -0.66 8.67
CA VAL A 211 -10.97 -1.64 7.86
C VAL A 211 -10.92 -2.98 8.59
N HIS A 212 -10.59 -2.99 9.88
CA HIS A 212 -10.58 -4.22 10.67
C HIS A 212 -11.93 -4.92 10.67
N LYS A 213 -13.01 -4.15 10.84
CA LYS A 213 -14.38 -4.68 10.85
C LYS A 213 -14.83 -5.18 9.48
N THR A 214 -14.61 -4.40 8.42
CA THR A 214 -15.11 -4.70 7.06
C THR A 214 -14.34 -5.85 6.41
N THR A 215 -13.06 -5.99 6.73
CA THR A 215 -12.24 -7.14 6.34
C THR A 215 -12.43 -8.35 7.25
N GLY A 216 -13.37 -8.33 8.21
CA GLY A 216 -13.64 -9.46 9.09
C GLY A 216 -12.46 -9.85 9.99
N GLY A 217 -11.57 -8.91 10.28
CA GLY A 217 -10.41 -9.07 11.13
C GLY A 217 -9.10 -9.39 10.40
N TYR A 218 -9.15 -9.64 9.09
CA TYR A 218 -7.97 -10.01 8.28
C TYR A 218 -6.94 -8.89 8.16
N GLN A 219 -7.41 -7.65 7.99
CA GLN A 219 -6.55 -6.48 7.87
C GLN A 219 -6.56 -5.71 9.18
N LYS A 220 -5.38 -5.37 9.70
CA LYS A 220 -5.23 -4.59 10.94
C LYS A 220 -4.33 -3.39 10.66
N PRO A 221 -4.85 -2.23 10.27
CA PRO A 221 -4.02 -1.06 10.04
C PRO A 221 -3.21 -0.67 11.28
N TYR A 222 -2.00 -0.16 11.06
CA TYR A 222 -1.08 0.25 12.13
C TYR A 222 -0.70 1.72 11.98
N LEU A 223 -0.46 2.38 13.11
CA LEU A 223 -0.22 3.82 13.15
C LEU A 223 0.95 4.15 14.08
N SER A 224 1.93 4.87 13.54
CA SER A 224 3.07 5.41 14.28
C SER A 224 2.91 6.93 14.36
N ILE A 225 2.70 7.46 15.57
CA ILE A 225 2.47 8.89 15.80
C ILE A 225 3.66 9.46 16.58
N ASN A 226 4.35 10.42 15.97
CA ASN A 226 5.28 11.32 16.64
C ASN A 226 4.83 12.78 16.42
N TYR A 227 3.59 13.07 16.80
CA TYR A 227 2.97 14.39 16.69
C TYR A 227 1.91 14.55 17.79
N ASN A 228 2.05 15.60 18.59
CA ASN A 228 1.28 15.78 19.82
C ASN A 228 0.24 16.90 19.77
N LYS A 229 0.17 17.67 18.67
CA LYS A 229 -0.81 18.74 18.50
C LYS A 229 -2.09 18.23 17.83
N PRO A 230 -3.25 18.87 18.02
CA PRO A 230 -4.40 18.66 17.17
C PRO A 230 -4.11 19.14 15.75
N MET A 231 -4.58 18.41 14.73
CA MET A 231 -4.48 18.86 13.34
C MET A 231 -5.69 18.43 12.54
N TYR A 232 -6.25 19.38 11.80
CA TYR A 232 -7.41 19.18 10.94
C TYR A 232 -7.01 19.42 9.49
N LEU A 233 -7.17 18.40 8.64
CA LEU A 233 -6.91 18.56 7.20
C LEU A 233 -8.04 19.32 6.50
N VAL A 234 -9.23 19.34 7.09
CA VAL A 234 -10.38 20.10 6.60
C VAL A 234 -10.77 21.10 7.66
N ASN A 235 -10.91 22.38 7.27
CA ASN A 235 -11.42 23.42 8.16
C ASN A 235 -12.92 23.63 7.94
N ASN A 236 -13.60 24.25 8.90
CA ASN A 236 -15.07 24.44 8.85
C ASN A 236 -15.54 25.22 7.61
N TYR A 237 -14.68 26.08 7.04
CA TYR A 237 -14.98 26.82 5.81
C TYR A 237 -15.06 25.90 4.58
N MET A 238 -14.36 24.76 4.57
CA MET A 238 -14.39 23.79 3.47
C MET A 238 -15.61 22.86 3.52
N VAL A 239 -16.32 22.75 4.64
CA VAL A 239 -17.46 21.81 4.81
C VAL A 239 -18.61 22.14 3.86
N ASN A 240 -18.76 23.43 3.51
CA ASN A 240 -19.78 23.91 2.56
C ASN A 240 -19.32 23.85 1.10
N ASN A 241 -18.13 23.31 0.81
CA ASN A 241 -17.62 23.21 -0.56
C ASN A 241 -18.48 22.23 -1.39
N PRO A 242 -19.15 22.68 -2.49
CA PRO A 242 -19.95 21.80 -3.33
C PRO A 242 -19.17 20.63 -3.93
N ALA A 243 -17.88 20.81 -4.23
CA ALA A 243 -17.02 19.74 -4.73
C ALA A 243 -16.82 18.64 -3.68
N LEU A 244 -16.66 19.02 -2.40
CA LEU A 244 -16.57 18.07 -1.30
C LEU A 244 -17.88 17.31 -1.10
N GLN A 245 -19.02 18.01 -1.16
CA GLN A 245 -20.34 17.39 -1.05
C GLN A 245 -20.60 16.40 -2.20
N ASN A 246 -20.22 16.76 -3.43
CA ASN A 246 -20.33 15.87 -4.60
C ASN A 246 -19.41 14.66 -4.49
N PHE A 247 -18.17 14.86 -4.03
CA PHE A 247 -17.22 13.77 -3.80
C PHE A 247 -17.77 12.75 -2.79
N LEU A 248 -18.31 13.22 -1.66
CA LEU A 248 -18.93 12.35 -0.65
C LEU A 248 -20.15 11.60 -1.18
N ARG A 249 -20.96 12.22 -2.05
CA ARG A 249 -22.13 11.56 -2.67
C ARG A 249 -21.73 10.47 -3.67
N GLY A 250 -20.70 10.70 -4.48
CA GLY A 250 -20.22 9.74 -5.47
C GLY A 250 -19.55 8.50 -4.88
N ARG A 251 -19.07 8.59 -3.63
CA ARG A 251 -18.35 7.53 -2.91
C ARG A 251 -19.25 6.56 -2.14
N ARG A 252 -20.59 6.67 -2.22
CA ARG A 252 -21.51 5.74 -1.53
C ARG A 252 -21.40 4.28 -2.02
N SER A 253 -20.71 4.03 -3.14
CA SER A 253 -20.46 2.70 -3.72
C SER A 253 -19.25 1.97 -3.12
N CYS A 254 -18.47 2.63 -2.28
CA CYS A 254 -17.52 2.02 -1.35
C CYS A 254 -18.31 1.32 -0.23
N GLY A 255 -19.10 0.32 -0.62
CA GLY A 255 -20.17 -0.28 0.16
C GLY A 255 -19.68 -1.22 1.28
N PRO A 256 -20.53 -1.46 2.28
CA PRO A 256 -20.14 -2.05 3.55
C PRO A 256 -19.96 -3.56 3.45
N TYR A 257 -19.03 -4.11 4.24
CA TYR A 257 -19.13 -5.44 4.84
C TYR A 257 -19.16 -6.64 3.86
N ILE A 258 -18.05 -7.37 3.75
CA ILE A 258 -18.08 -8.73 3.19
C ILE A 258 -18.92 -9.61 4.12
N ALA A 259 -20.14 -9.95 3.69
CA ALA A 259 -21.05 -10.82 4.44
C ALA A 259 -20.35 -12.15 4.81
N PRO A 260 -20.56 -12.71 6.02
CA PRO A 260 -19.91 -13.95 6.47
C PRO A 260 -20.03 -15.13 5.49
N SER A 261 -21.14 -15.20 4.74
CA SER A 261 -21.40 -16.22 3.72
C SER A 261 -20.48 -16.14 2.50
N LYS A 262 -20.02 -14.94 2.10
CA LYS A 262 -19.08 -14.74 0.98
C LYS A 262 -17.60 -14.77 1.42
N ARG A 263 -17.32 -14.86 2.73
CA ARG A 263 -15.95 -14.91 3.28
C ARG A 263 -15.18 -16.13 2.78
N ARG A 264 -15.81 -17.31 2.78
CA ARG A 264 -15.17 -18.55 2.32
C ARG A 264 -14.81 -18.49 0.83
N ASP A 265 -15.62 -17.84 0.01
CA ASP A 265 -15.39 -17.77 -1.44
C ASP A 265 -14.32 -16.74 -1.79
N VAL A 266 -14.24 -15.63 -1.08
CA VAL A 266 -13.13 -14.66 -1.25
C VAL A 266 -11.79 -15.28 -0.83
N ILE A 267 -11.76 -15.96 0.33
CA ILE A 267 -10.57 -16.65 0.84
C ILE A 267 -10.18 -17.79 -0.11
N ARG A 268 -11.14 -18.60 -0.52
CA ARG A 268 -10.93 -19.77 -1.40
C ARG A 268 -10.62 -19.36 -2.84
N ASN A 269 -11.18 -18.27 -3.37
CA ASN A 269 -10.82 -17.72 -4.68
C ASN A 269 -9.45 -17.03 -4.65
N HIS A 270 -9.06 -16.44 -3.52
CA HIS A 270 -7.73 -15.89 -3.36
C HIS A 270 -6.69 -17.01 -3.25
N GLN A 271 -6.92 -18.02 -2.40
CA GLN A 271 -6.07 -19.21 -2.31
C GLN A 271 -6.05 -20.03 -3.60
N SER A 272 -7.19 -20.22 -4.28
CA SER A 272 -7.22 -20.94 -5.55
C SER A 272 -6.56 -20.19 -6.70
N ARG A 273 -6.55 -18.84 -6.69
CA ARG A 273 -5.76 -18.06 -7.66
C ARG A 273 -4.27 -18.21 -7.42
N VAL A 274 -3.83 -18.23 -6.15
CA VAL A 274 -2.44 -18.48 -5.75
C VAL A 274 -2.01 -19.90 -6.12
N ASP A 275 -2.85 -20.90 -5.82
CA ASP A 275 -2.61 -22.29 -6.18
C ASP A 275 -2.65 -22.49 -7.71
N ALA A 276 -3.54 -21.79 -8.43
CA ALA A 276 -3.63 -21.87 -9.89
C ALA A 276 -2.47 -21.17 -10.62
N SER A 277 -1.94 -20.06 -10.08
CA SER A 277 -0.69 -19.48 -10.60
C SER A 277 0.48 -20.43 -10.39
N GLN A 278 0.53 -21.10 -9.23
CA GLN A 278 1.55 -22.09 -8.91
C GLN A 278 1.43 -23.36 -9.78
N TYR A 279 0.21 -23.81 -10.07
CA TYR A 279 -0.06 -24.97 -10.92
C TYR A 279 0.20 -24.69 -12.41
N ARG A 280 -0.21 -23.52 -12.92
CA ARG A 280 0.07 -23.11 -14.31
C ARG A 280 1.57 -22.92 -14.56
N TRP A 281 2.31 -22.43 -13.57
CA TRP A 281 3.76 -22.33 -13.64
C TRP A 281 4.44 -23.72 -13.72
N ASN A 282 4.01 -24.68 -12.89
CA ASN A 282 4.48 -26.08 -12.95
C ASN A 282 4.17 -26.76 -14.30
N ALA A 283 3.03 -26.43 -14.91
CA ALA A 283 2.63 -26.94 -16.21
C ALA A 283 3.40 -26.30 -17.39
N GLN A 284 3.79 -25.03 -17.27
CA GLN A 284 4.47 -24.27 -18.33
C GLN A 284 5.99 -24.49 -18.35
N PHE A 285 6.59 -24.90 -17.22
CA PHE A 285 8.04 -25.13 -17.09
C PHE A 285 8.45 -26.56 -16.66
N GLY A 286 7.53 -27.52 -16.76
CA GLY A 286 7.86 -28.95 -16.77
C GLY A 286 8.21 -29.56 -15.41
N MET A 287 7.19 -29.78 -14.58
CA MET A 287 7.23 -30.79 -13.50
C MET A 287 6.07 -31.77 -13.68
N ALA A 288 6.18 -32.67 -14.67
CA ALA A 288 5.39 -33.90 -14.64
C ALA A 288 6.03 -34.84 -13.62
N ASN A 289 5.43 -35.00 -12.44
CA ASN A 289 5.80 -36.08 -11.53
C ASN A 289 4.56 -36.80 -10.99
N ASN A 290 4.20 -37.87 -11.72
CA ASN A 290 3.72 -39.16 -11.24
C ASN A 290 2.77 -39.18 -10.04
N TYR A 291 1.48 -38.97 -10.31
CA TYR A 291 0.40 -39.43 -9.44
C TYR A 291 -0.16 -40.77 -9.97
N GLN A 292 0.66 -41.83 -10.01
CA GLN A 292 0.16 -43.17 -10.38
C GLN A 292 0.79 -44.39 -9.68
N SER A 293 1.53 -44.24 -8.57
CA SER A 293 2.10 -45.43 -7.88
C SER A 293 1.88 -45.47 -6.37
N ARG A 294 0.63 -45.30 -5.91
CA ARG A 294 0.21 -45.72 -4.56
C ARG A 294 -1.24 -46.22 -4.51
N VAL A 295 -1.61 -47.11 -5.43
CA VAL A 295 -2.75 -48.03 -5.24
C VAL A 295 -2.35 -49.36 -5.84
N ASN A 296 -1.65 -50.18 -5.04
CA ASN A 296 -1.55 -51.65 -5.16
C ASN A 296 -0.42 -52.15 -4.25
N ASN A 297 -0.70 -52.23 -2.95
CA ASN A 297 -0.16 -53.30 -2.12
C ASN A 297 -1.00 -53.42 -0.83
N SER A 298 -2.15 -54.05 -0.99
CA SER A 298 -2.85 -54.76 0.08
C SER A 298 -3.58 -55.95 -0.56
N ARG A 299 -2.85 -57.05 -0.70
CA ARG A 299 -3.40 -58.40 -0.60
C ARG A 299 -2.51 -59.15 0.38
#